data_AF-A0A2M7MAT0-F1
#
_entry.id   AF-A0A2M7MAT0-F1
#
_cell.length_a   1.000
_cell.length_b   1.000
_cell.length_c   1.000
_cell.angle_alpha   90.00
_cell.angle_beta   90.00
_cell.angle_gamma   90.00
#
_symmetry.space_group_name_H-M   'P 1'
#
loop_
_entity.id
_entity.type
_entity.pdbx_description
1 polymer ?
#
loop_
_entity_poly.entity_id
_entity_poly.type
_entity_poly.pdbx_seq_one_letter_code
_entity_poly.pdbx_strand_id
1 'polypeptide(L)' 'MHTNRPLTEAQKLHNQFTSQVRYVVERTIGIAKKYYGLAQARYMGIKRNQARLTIICIAHNLKRAVNVQRPCA' A
#
# COMPACT_ATOMS: atom_id res chain seq x y z
N MET A 1 -8.95 17.37 -3.14
CA MET A 1 -10.42 17.32 -2.95
C MET A 1 -11.08 17.41 -4.32
N HIS A 2 -11.77 16.35 -4.75
CA HIS A 2 -12.74 16.46 -5.85
C HIS A 2 -13.93 17.25 -5.29
N THR A 3 -13.96 18.55 -5.55
CA THR A 3 -15.20 19.35 -5.46
C THR A 3 -16.30 18.63 -6.24
N ASN A 4 -17.54 18.60 -5.74
CA ASN A 4 -18.78 17.99 -6.27
C ASN A 4 -19.12 18.32 -7.75
N ARG A 5 -18.16 18.14 -8.67
CA ARG A 5 -18.25 18.44 -10.10
C ARG A 5 -18.09 17.12 -10.83
N PRO A 6 -19.03 16.72 -11.70
CA PRO A 6 -18.91 15.45 -12.42
C PRO A 6 -17.58 15.40 -13.19
N LEU A 7 -16.93 14.22 -13.17
CA LEU A 7 -15.70 13.98 -13.93
C LEU A 7 -16.00 14.03 -15.42
N THR A 8 -15.16 14.71 -16.20
CA THR A 8 -15.21 14.62 -17.67
C THR A 8 -14.78 13.21 -18.12
N GLU A 9 -15.18 12.80 -19.32
CA GLU A 9 -14.82 11.47 -19.84
C GLU A 9 -13.30 11.26 -19.92
N ALA A 10 -12.54 12.29 -20.33
CA ALA A 10 -11.08 12.25 -20.32
C ALA A 10 -10.51 12.03 -18.90
N GLN A 11 -11.10 12.66 -17.88
CA GLN A 11 -10.69 12.45 -16.49
C GLN A 11 -11.05 11.06 -15.98
N LYS A 12 -12.19 10.49 -16.40
CA LYS A 12 -12.57 9.11 -16.06
C LYS A 12 -11.58 8.11 -16.65
N LEU A 13 -11.22 8.27 -17.92
CA LEU A 13 -10.22 7.44 -18.59
C LEU A 13 -8.86 7.53 -17.89
N HIS A 14 -8.40 8.75 -17.60
CA HIS A 14 -7.16 8.94 -16.84
C HIS A 14 -7.22 8.26 -15.46
N ASN A 15 -8.33 8.43 -14.73
CA ASN A 15 -8.54 7.79 -13.44
C ASN A 15 -8.54 6.27 -13.55
N GLN A 16 -9.13 5.71 -14.61
CA GLN A 16 -9.14 4.27 -14.88
C GLN A 16 -7.73 3.74 -15.08
N PHE A 17 -6.91 4.39 -15.92
CA PHE A 17 -5.51 3.98 -16.11
C PHE A 17 -4.71 4.03 -14.82
N THR A 18 -4.84 5.11 -14.05
CA THR A 18 -4.11 5.31 -12.79
C THR A 18 -4.65 4.43 -11.65
N SER A 19 -5.86 3.87 -11.78
CA SER A 19 -6.52 3.09 -10.71
C SER A 19 -5.78 1.80 -10.37
N GLN A 20 -5.19 1.13 -11.36
CA GLN A 20 -4.47 -0.13 -11.14
C GLN A 20 -3.25 0.08 -10.24
N VAL A 21 -2.48 1.13 -10.50
CA VAL A 21 -1.31 1.49 -9.67
C VAL A 21 -1.76 1.92 -8.28
N ARG A 22 -2.80 2.77 -8.19
CA ARG A 22 -3.37 3.19 -6.89
C ARG A 22 -3.80 2.00 -6.05
N TYR A 23 -4.49 1.03 -6.65
CA TYR A 23 -4.95 -0.17 -5.97
C TYR A 23 -3.79 -0.93 -5.30
N VAL A 24 -2.68 -1.15 -6.00
CA VAL A 24 -1.51 -1.87 -5.45
C VAL A 24 -0.89 -1.11 -4.28
N VAL A 25 -0.71 0.20 -4.43
CA VAL A 25 -0.09 1.05 -3.41
C VAL A 25 -0.99 1.16 -2.17
N GLU A 26 -2.27 1.51 -2.36
CA GLU A 26 -3.24 1.69 -1.28
C GLU A 26 -3.49 0.38 -0.52
N ARG A 27 -3.55 -0.76 -1.22
CA ARG A 27 -3.66 -2.08 -0.57
C ARG A 27 -2.47 -2.36 0.34
N THR A 28 -1.25 -2.11 -0.14
CA THR A 28 -0.03 -2.34 0.64
C THR A 28 0.01 -1.44 1.88
N ILE A 29 -0.31 -0.15 1.71
CA ILE A 29 -0.41 0.81 2.83
C ILE A 29 -1.53 0.41 3.81
N GLY A 30 -2.68 -0.03 3.30
CA GLY A 30 -3.80 -0.49 4.11
C GLY A 30 -3.42 -1.71 4.95
N ILE A 31 -2.70 -2.67 4.38
CA ILE A 31 -2.16 -3.83 5.10
C ILE A 31 -1.16 -3.39 6.18
N ALA A 32 -0.25 -2.47 5.84
CA ALA A 32 0.72 -1.92 6.78
C ALA A 32 0.04 -1.28 8.00
N LYS A 33 -0.99 -0.47 7.77
CA LYS A 33 -1.74 0.17 8.84
C LYS A 33 -2.56 -0.84 9.66
N LYS A 34 -3.34 -1.69 8.98
CA LYS A 34 -4.32 -2.60 9.62
C LYS A 34 -3.68 -3.79 10.32
N TYR A 35 -2.73 -4.46 9.68
CA TYR A 35 -2.18 -5.73 10.18
C TYR A 35 -0.81 -5.59 10.84
N TYR A 36 -0.02 -4.59 10.45
CA TYR A 36 1.32 -4.38 11.01
C TYR A 36 1.41 -3.20 12.00
N GLY A 37 0.29 -2.52 12.28
CA GLY A 37 0.23 -1.44 13.25
C GLY A 37 1.13 -0.25 12.89
N LEU A 38 1.20 0.09 11.60
CA LEU A 38 1.96 1.23 11.07
C LEU A 38 1.08 2.48 10.85
N ALA A 39 -0.11 2.52 11.44
CA ALA A 39 -0.97 3.70 11.41
C ALA A 39 -0.39 4.89 12.20
N GLN A 40 0.45 4.61 13.19
CA GLN A 40 1.11 5.60 14.04
C GLN A 40 2.57 5.21 14.30
N ALA A 41 3.43 6.22 14.48
CA ALA A 41 4.80 6.02 14.92
C ALA A 41 4.80 5.51 16.38
N ARG A 42 5.55 4.44 16.65
CA ARG A 42 5.60 3.81 17.98
C ARG A 42 6.81 4.23 18.80
N TYR A 43 7.91 4.55 18.13
CA TYR A 43 9.17 4.88 18.78
C TYR A 43 9.44 6.37 18.73
N MET A 44 10.17 6.88 19.72
CA MET A 44 10.70 8.23 19.65
C MET A 44 11.86 8.28 18.64
N GLY A 45 11.76 9.20 17.68
CA GLY A 45 12.78 9.43 16.65
C GLY A 45 12.57 8.65 15.34
N ILE A 46 12.99 9.26 14.24
CA ILE A 46 12.78 8.75 12.87
C ILE A 46 13.53 7.43 12.65
N LYS A 47 14.79 7.33 13.09
CA LYS A 47 15.66 6.17 12.84
C LYS A 47 15.03 4.85 13.31
N ARG A 48 14.46 4.82 14.52
CA ARG A 48 13.83 3.62 15.10
C ARG A 48 12.56 3.21 14.35
N ASN A 49 11.74 4.19 13.96
CA ASN A 49 10.54 3.92 13.16
C ASN A 49 10.89 3.46 11.74
N GLN A 50 11.94 4.03 11.13
CA GLN A 50 12.44 3.61 9.83
C GLN A 50 12.91 2.16 9.87
N ALA A 51 13.74 1.78 10.86
CA ALA A 51 14.17 0.39 11.03
C ALA A 51 12.98 -0.57 11.17
N ARG A 52 11.98 -0.21 11.99
CA ARG A 52 10.74 -0.99 12.14
C ARG A 52 10.00 -1.15 10.82
N LEU A 53 9.81 -0.06 10.07
CA LEU A 53 9.14 -0.07 8.78
C LEU A 53 9.88 -0.98 7.79
N THR A 54 11.20 -0.85 7.69
CA THR A 54 12.04 -1.66 6.79
C THR A 54 11.89 -3.15 7.06
N ILE A 55 11.98 -3.58 8.33
CA ILE A 55 11.85 -5.00 8.71
C ILE A 55 10.47 -5.54 8.36
N ILE A 56 9.40 -4.76 8.64
CA ILE A 56 8.02 -5.16 8.30
C ILE A 56 7.84 -5.30 6.78
N CYS A 57 8.39 -4.37 5.99
CA CYS A 57 8.33 -4.43 4.53
C CYS A 57 9.05 -5.67 3.99
N ILE A 58 10.23 -6.00 4.53
CA ILE A 58 10.96 -7.24 4.18
C ILE A 58 10.10 -8.46 4.48
N ALA A 59 9.57 -8.58 5.70
CA ALA A 59 8.73 -9.70 6.10
C ALA A 59 7.47 -9.83 5.23
N HIS A 60 6.83 -8.71 4.89
CA HIS A 60 5.68 -8.69 3.99
C HIS A 60 6.03 -9.19 2.59
N ASN A 61 7.16 -8.74 2.02
CA ASN A 61 7.62 -9.17 0.72
C ASN A 61 7.95 -10.67 0.71
N LEU A 62 8.58 -11.19 1.76
CA LEU A 62 8.85 -12.63 1.91
C LEU A 62 7.55 -13.46 1.93
N LYS A 63 6.56 -13.04 2.74
CA LYS A 63 5.25 -13.70 2.78
C LYS A 63 4.57 -13.70 1.41
N ARG A 64 4.67 -12.59 0.67
CA ARG A 64 4.14 -12.48 -0.69
C ARG A 64 4.88 -13.38 -1.67
N ALA A 65 6.21 -13.44 -1.60
CA ALA A 65 7.04 -14.26 -2.49
C ALA A 65 6.69 -15.75 -2.37
N VAL A 66 6.54 -16.26 -1.14
CA VAL A 66 6.07 -17.63 -0.89
C VAL A 66 4.70 -17.87 -1.52
N ASN A 67 3.79 -16.90 -1.44
CA ASN A 67 2.47 -17.03 -2.04
C ASN A 67 2.49 -17.02 -3.57
N VAL A 68 3.45 -16.32 -4.19
CA VAL A 68 3.64 -16.30 -5.65
C VAL A 68 4.27 -17.61 -6.14
N GLN A 69 5.17 -18.20 -5.35
CA GLN A 69 5.84 -19.47 -5.68
C GLN A 69 4.96 -20.70 -5.47
N ARG A 70 3.81 -20.59 -4.81
CA ARG A 70 2.88 -21.71 -4.69
C ARG A 70 2.36 -22.05 -6.09
N PRO A 71 2.58 -23.29 -6.59
CA PRO A 71 1.93 -23.70 -7.83
C PRO A 71 0.42 -23.60 -7.62
N CYS A 72 -0.30 -23.18 -8.66
CA CYS A 72 -1.76 -23.26 -8.66
C CYS A 72 -2.13 -24.72 -8.33
N ALA A 73 -2.82 -24.92 -7.22
CA ALA A 73 -3.46 -26.19 -6.88
C ALA A 73 -4.77 -26.32 -7.65
#